data_AF-A0A6G7YHB8-F1
#
_entry.id   AF-A0A6G7YHB8-F1
#
_cell.length_a   1.000
_cell.length_b   1.000
_cell.length_c   1.000
_cell.angle_alpha   90.00
_cell.angle_beta   90.00
_cell.angle_gamma   90.00
#
_symmetry.space_group_name_H-M   'P 1'
#
loop_
_entity.id
_entity.type
_entity.pdbx_description
1 polymer ?
#
loop_
_entity_poly.entity_id
_entity_poly.type
_entity_poly.pdbx_seq_one_letter_code
_entity_poly.pdbx_strand_id
1 'polypeptide(L)'
;MPESRSPEEIEADIARQREQLAETVDQLSAKLDVKSQAQAKVADVKDRATTPEGKPRPEVLAAAGSLIAMTAVLLIWRMRRNR
;
A
#
# COMPACT_ATOMS: atom_id res chain seq x y z
N MET A 1 37.13 -8.97 34.77
CA MET A 1 37.49 -7.87 33.86
C MET A 1 36.92 -8.24 32.51
N PRO A 2 36.02 -7.45 31.90
CA PRO A 2 35.56 -7.78 30.54
C PRO A 2 36.78 -7.74 29.61
N GLU A 3 37.04 -8.81 28.85
CA GLU A 3 38.08 -8.78 27.82
C GLU A 3 37.83 -7.59 26.88
N SER A 4 38.80 -6.69 26.77
CA SER A 4 38.77 -5.59 25.82
C SER A 4 38.97 -6.17 24.42
N ARG A 5 37.90 -6.16 23.61
CA ARG A 5 37.92 -6.58 22.20
C ARG A 5 38.98 -5.81 21.41
N SER A 6 39.66 -6.49 20.50
CA SER A 6 40.65 -5.86 19.62
C SER A 6 39.97 -4.97 18.56
N PRO A 7 40.66 -3.96 18.01
CA PRO A 7 40.13 -3.14 16.92
C PRO A 7 39.62 -3.97 15.73
N GLU A 8 40.34 -5.02 15.35
CA GLU A 8 40.01 -5.91 14.23
C GLU A 8 38.71 -6.69 14.50
N GLU A 9 38.50 -7.13 15.74
CA GLU A 9 37.26 -7.80 16.15
C GLU A 9 36.06 -6.85 16.07
N ILE A 10 36.24 -5.60 16.48
CA ILE A 10 35.20 -4.57 16.40
C ILE A 10 34.86 -4.27 14.93
N GLU A 11 35.86 -4.17 14.05
CA GLU A 11 35.63 -3.97 12.61
C GLU A 11 34.86 -5.14 11.99
N ALA A 12 35.24 -6.37 12.33
CA ALA A 12 34.55 -7.56 11.87
C ALA A 12 33.09 -7.60 12.38
N ASP A 13 32.83 -7.21 13.63
CA ASP A 13 31.48 -7.12 14.19
C ASP A 13 30.64 -6.06 13.45
N ILE A 14 31.21 -4.89 13.19
CA ILE A 14 30.55 -3.81 12.47
C ILE A 14 30.20 -4.24 11.05
N ALA A 15 31.10 -4.92 10.35
CA ALA A 15 30.85 -5.43 9.01
C ALA A 15 29.64 -6.39 8.99
N ARG A 16 29.61 -7.35 9.93
CA ARG A 16 28.48 -8.30 10.06
C ARG A 16 27.17 -7.60 10.40
N GLN A 17 27.20 -6.61 11.29
CA GLN A 17 26.00 -5.85 11.65
C GLN A 17 25.47 -5.01 10.49
N ARG A 18 26.36 -4.39 9.70
CA ARG A 18 25.97 -3.63 8.51
C ARG A 18 25.27 -4.50 7.49
N GLU A 19 25.75 -5.73 7.29
CA GLU A 19 25.12 -6.69 6.39
C GLU A 19 23.71 -7.08 6.87
N GLN A 20 23.55 -7.42 8.15
CA GLN A 20 22.24 -7.71 8.73
C GLN A 20 21.27 -6.52 8.67
N LEU A 21 21.77 -5.31 8.89
CA LEU A 21 20.96 -4.10 8.79
C LEU A 21 20.56 -3.82 7.35
N ALA A 22 21.45 -4.02 6.37
CA ALA A 22 21.13 -3.88 4.96
C ALA A 22 20.01 -4.85 4.55
N GLU A 23 20.14 -6.13 4.93
CA GLU A 23 19.10 -7.14 4.68
C GLU A 23 17.76 -6.74 5.31
N THR A 24 17.79 -6.26 6.56
CA THR A 24 16.57 -5.83 7.27
C THR A 24 15.93 -4.62 6.60
N VAL A 25 16.73 -3.65 6.16
CA VAL A 25 16.26 -2.45 5.45
C VAL A 25 15.65 -2.82 4.10
N ASP A 26 16.24 -3.76 3.36
CA ASP A 26 15.68 -4.24 2.09
C ASP A 26 14.33 -4.92 2.30
N GLN A 27 14.22 -5.80 3.30
CA GLN A 27 12.95 -6.45 3.65
C GLN A 27 11.88 -5.43 4.08
N LEU A 28 12.25 -4.43 4.87
CA LEU A 28 11.33 -3.38 5.30
C LEU A 28 10.91 -2.50 4.11
N SER A 29 11.84 -2.16 3.23
CA SER A 29 11.57 -1.38 2.02
C SER A 29 10.59 -2.11 1.10
N ALA A 30 10.76 -3.42 0.91
CA ALA A 30 9.82 -4.25 0.16
C ALA A 30 8.41 -4.25 0.79
N LYS A 31 8.33 -4.35 2.12
CA LYS A 31 7.03 -4.29 2.84
C LYS A 31 6.38 -2.91 2.78
N LEU A 32 7.18 -1.85 2.74
CA LEU A 32 6.73 -0.47 2.71
C LEU A 32 6.61 0.11 1.28
N ASP A 33 6.77 -0.70 0.24
CA ASP A 33 6.46 -0.31 -1.13
C ASP A 33 4.93 -0.25 -1.36
N VAL A 34 4.29 0.70 -0.68
CA VAL A 34 2.84 0.94 -0.71
C VAL A 34 2.40 1.34 -2.10
N LYS A 35 3.27 2.00 -2.88
CA LYS A 35 2.95 2.42 -4.25
C LYS A 35 2.77 1.19 -5.14
N SER A 36 3.71 0.27 -5.14
CA SER A 36 3.60 -0.97 -5.91
C SER A 36 2.41 -1.80 -5.43
N GLN A 37 2.21 -1.92 -4.11
CA GLN A 37 1.04 -2.62 -3.56
C GLN A 37 -0.29 -1.98 -3.97
N ALA A 38 -0.37 -0.64 -3.98
CA ALA A 38 -1.56 0.08 -4.41
C ALA A 38 -1.82 -0.13 -5.91
N GLN A 39 -0.78 -0.04 -6.75
CA GLN A 39 -0.89 -0.30 -8.18
C GLN A 39 -1.35 -1.73 -8.46
N ALA A 40 -0.77 -2.72 -7.78
CA ALA A 40 -1.16 -4.12 -7.88
C ALA A 40 -2.64 -4.29 -7.51
N LYS A 41 -3.09 -3.72 -6.39
CA LYS A 41 -4.52 -3.77 -5.98
C LYS A 41 -5.44 -3.10 -7.00
N VAL A 42 -5.03 -1.97 -7.59
CA VAL A 42 -5.82 -1.30 -8.62
C VAL A 42 -5.93 -2.15 -9.89
N ALA A 43 -4.83 -2.78 -10.32
CA ALA A 43 -4.85 -3.72 -11.45
C ALA A 43 -5.79 -4.90 -11.16
N ASP A 44 -5.69 -5.48 -9.98
CA ASP A 44 -6.55 -6.57 -9.50
C ASP A 44 -8.05 -6.20 -9.49
N VAL A 45 -8.38 -4.97 -9.09
CA VAL A 45 -9.76 -4.47 -9.13
C VAL A 45 -10.20 -4.23 -10.55
N LYS A 46 -9.33 -3.65 -11.39
CA LYS A 46 -9.62 -3.40 -12.81
C LYS A 46 -9.91 -4.71 -13.54
N ASP A 47 -9.09 -5.74 -13.37
CA ASP A 47 -9.28 -7.03 -14.02
C ASP A 47 -10.59 -7.71 -13.60
N ARG A 48 -10.97 -7.61 -12.32
CA ARG A 48 -12.28 -8.09 -11.85
C ARG A 48 -13.45 -7.25 -12.41
N ALA A 49 -13.21 -5.96 -12.62
CA ALA A 49 -14.21 -5.02 -13.12
C ALA A 49 -14.32 -4.96 -14.64
N THR A 50 -13.37 -5.53 -15.40
CA THR A 50 -13.40 -5.53 -16.87
C THR A 50 -13.79 -6.88 -17.47
N THR A 51 -14.34 -6.85 -18.67
CA THR A 51 -14.56 -8.04 -19.52
C THR A 51 -13.25 -8.40 -20.27
N PRO A 52 -13.15 -9.59 -20.88
CA PRO A 52 -11.99 -9.98 -21.68
C PRO A 52 -11.64 -8.99 -22.82
N GLU A 53 -12.62 -8.20 -23.27
CA GLU A 53 -12.46 -7.16 -24.30
C GLU A 53 -12.00 -5.79 -23.72
N GLY A 54 -11.67 -5.73 -22.43
CA GLY A 54 -11.20 -4.51 -21.75
C GLY A 54 -12.30 -3.49 -21.41
N LYS A 55 -13.58 -3.86 -21.57
CA LYS A 55 -14.72 -2.98 -21.25
C LYS A 55 -15.11 -3.15 -19.78
N PRO A 56 -15.39 -2.06 -19.03
CA PRO A 56 -15.92 -2.18 -17.68
C PRO A 56 -17.27 -2.92 -17.70
N ARG A 57 -17.43 -3.89 -16.81
CA ARG A 57 -18.65 -4.69 -16.67
C ARG A 57 -19.83 -3.76 -16.36
N PRO A 58 -20.98 -3.92 -17.05
CA PRO A 58 -22.12 -3.01 -16.89
C PRO A 58 -22.70 -3.02 -15.47
N GLU A 59 -22.62 -4.16 -14.77
CA GLU A 59 -23.01 -4.29 -13.36
C GLU A 59 -22.18 -3.40 -12.43
N VAL A 60 -20.86 -3.26 -12.70
CA VAL A 60 -19.94 -2.44 -11.90
C VAL A 60 -20.17 -0.95 -12.18
N LEU A 61 -20.48 -0.57 -13.41
CA LEU A 61 -20.83 0.81 -13.76
C LEU A 61 -22.13 1.26 -13.08
N ALA A 62 -23.15 0.39 -13.05
CA ALA A 62 -24.41 0.68 -12.36
C ALA A 62 -24.21 0.83 -10.83
N ALA A 63 -23.38 -0.02 -10.23
CA ALA A 63 -23.05 0.05 -8.80
C ALA A 63 -22.19 1.28 -8.43
N ALA A 64 -21.26 1.69 -9.28
CA ALA A 64 -20.44 2.88 -9.03
C ALA A 64 -21.27 4.18 -9.13
N GLY A 65 -22.22 4.25 -10.08
CA GLY A 65 -23.10 5.41 -10.25
C GLY A 65 -24.04 5.64 -9.05
N SER A 66 -24.53 4.56 -8.42
CA SER A 66 -25.45 4.68 -7.28
C SER A 66 -24.79 5.25 -6.02
N LEU A 67 -23.50 4.99 -5.79
CA LEU A 67 -22.76 5.52 -4.64
C LEU A 67 -22.59 7.06 -4.73
N ILE A 68 -22.29 7.56 -5.92
CA ILE A 68 -22.18 9.02 -6.18
C ILE A 68 -23.54 9.68 -6.01
N ALA A 69 -24.60 9.07 -6.53
CA ALA A 69 -25.96 9.57 -6.34
C ALA A 69 -26.37 9.58 -4.85
N MET A 70 -26.09 8.52 -4.10
CA MET A 70 -26.39 8.44 -2.66
C MET A 70 -25.62 9.49 -1.85
N THR A 71 -24.34 9.69 -2.12
CA THR A 71 -23.53 10.71 -1.43
C THR A 71 -24.04 12.12 -1.72
N ALA A 72 -24.40 12.42 -2.98
CA ALA A 72 -25.01 13.69 -3.34
C ALA A 72 -26.36 13.93 -2.62
N VAL A 73 -27.24 12.92 -2.59
CA VAL A 73 -28.52 12.99 -1.87
C VAL A 73 -28.31 13.23 -0.38
N LEU A 74 -27.36 12.53 0.23
CA LEU A 74 -27.06 12.62 1.66
C LEU A 74 -26.47 13.99 2.03
N LEU A 75 -25.62 14.55 1.18
CA LEU A 75 -25.09 15.92 1.32
C LEU A 75 -26.22 16.96 1.19
N ILE A 76 -27.09 16.84 0.18
CA ILE A 76 -28.23 17.75 -0.01
C ILE A 76 -29.18 17.70 1.20
N TRP A 77 -29.46 16.50 1.71
CA TRP A 77 -30.29 16.31 2.90
C TRP A 77 -29.66 16.94 4.14
N ARG A 78 -28.35 16.76 4.34
CA ARG A 78 -27.61 17.36 5.45
C ARG A 78 -27.59 18.88 5.38
N MET A 79 -27.44 19.44 4.18
CA MET A 79 -27.46 20.89 3.96
C MET A 79 -28.85 21.51 4.19
N ARG A 80 -29.92 20.83 3.78
CA ARG A 80 -31.30 21.31 4.02
C ARG A 80 -31.73 21.21 5.47
N ARG A 81 -31.18 20.27 6.25
CA ARG A 81 -31.50 20.08 7.67
C ARG A 81 -30.73 21.01 8.60
N ASN A 82 -29.64 21.61 8.12
CA ASN A 82 -28.77 22.51 8.89
C ASN A 82 -28.98 24.01 8.53
N ARG A 83 -29.99 24.31 7.73
CA ARG A 83 -30.53 25.66 7.50
C ARG A 83 -31.89 25.74 8.17
#